data_AF-A0A5J9UTZ1-F1
#
_entry.id   AF-A0A5J9UTZ1-F1
#
_cell.length_a   1.000
_cell.length_b   1.000
_cell.length_c   1.000
_cell.angle_alpha   90.00
_cell.angle_beta   90.00
_cell.angle_gamma   90.00
#
_symmetry.space_group_name_H-M   'P 1'
#
loop_
_entity.id
_entity.type
_entity.pdbx_description
1 polymer ?
#
loop_
_entity_poly.entity_id
_entity_poly.type
_entity_poly.pdbx_seq_one_letter_code
_entity_poly.pdbx_strand_id
1 'polypeptide(L)'
;IPNFLEAWDEFIKEPFIFDKFSYHYENSIPKQERGDFFRAQHDGIFLMKYLELWDPCDNMLVKFTSRNILDIRLLYVVDMVLSKHNQLTDVKSLIEDYNTIHVKTLIEYY
;
A
#
# COMPACT_ATOMS: atom_id res chain seq x y z
N ILE A 1 5.69 -2.28 2.09
CA ILE A 1 6.23 -0.99 2.59
C ILE A 1 7.46 -1.33 3.44
N PRO A 2 8.63 -1.47 2.81
CA PRO A 2 9.82 -2.01 3.47
C PRO A 2 10.22 -1.25 4.74
N ASN A 3 10.24 0.09 4.69
CA ASN A 3 10.63 0.94 5.82
C ASN A 3 9.71 0.78 7.04
N PHE A 4 8.39 0.71 6.81
CA PHE A 4 7.43 0.48 7.89
C PHE A 4 7.61 -0.91 8.51
N LEU A 5 7.80 -1.95 7.68
CA LEU A 5 8.00 -3.32 8.15
C LEU A 5 9.31 -3.45 8.93
N GLU A 6 10.38 -2.79 8.48
CA GLU A 6 11.67 -2.75 9.17
C GLU A 6 11.55 -2.06 10.54
N ALA A 7 10.94 -0.88 10.60
CA ALA A 7 10.70 -0.18 11.86
C ALA A 7 9.79 -0.97 12.82
N TRP A 8 8.79 -1.66 12.28
CA TRP A 8 7.89 -2.52 13.05
C TRP A 8 8.62 -3.75 13.62
N ASP A 9 9.50 -4.37 12.83
CA ASP A 9 10.30 -5.52 13.25
C ASP A 9 11.38 -5.15 14.28
N GLU A 10 11.97 -3.95 14.19
CA GLU A 10 12.84 -3.40 15.24
C GLU A 10 12.07 -3.14 16.53
N PHE A 11 10.89 -2.52 16.42
CA PHE A 11 10.03 -2.19 17.54
C PHE A 11 9.58 -3.42 18.35
N ILE A 12 9.28 -4.55 17.69
CA ILE A 12 8.81 -5.78 18.36
C ILE A 12 9.92 -6.53 19.13
N LYS A 13 11.19 -6.32 18.79
CA LYS A 13 12.31 -7.08 19.37
C LYS A 13 12.74 -6.60 20.76
N GLU A 14 12.36 -5.39 21.18
CA GLU A 14 12.67 -4.90 22.52
C GLU A 14 11.62 -5.35 23.56
N PRO A 15 12.03 -5.70 24.80
CA PRO A 15 11.08 -6.01 25.87
C PRO A 15 10.18 -4.79 26.14
N PHE A 16 8.90 -4.96 25.79
CA PHE A 16 7.87 -3.95 25.82
C PHE A 16 7.67 -3.35 27.22
N ILE A 17 7.89 -2.05 27.35
CA ILE A 17 7.46 -1.25 28.52
C ILE A 17 6.30 -0.38 28.07
N PHE A 18 5.07 -0.84 28.33
CA PHE A 18 3.83 -0.16 27.94
C PHE A 18 3.73 1.29 28.45
N ASP A 19 4.42 1.62 29.53
CA ASP A 19 4.41 2.98 30.12
C ASP A 19 5.31 3.98 29.38
N LYS A 20 6.10 3.53 28.40
CA LYS A 20 6.95 4.40 27.56
C LYS A 20 6.27 4.84 26.26
N PHE A 21 5.03 4.42 26.00
CA PHE A 21 4.30 4.86 24.82
C PHE A 21 3.91 6.34 24.96
N SER A 22 4.48 7.18 24.11
CA SER A 22 4.05 8.57 23.94
C SER A 22 3.30 8.74 22.63
N TYR A 23 2.17 9.45 22.68
CA TYR A 23 1.51 9.93 21.48
C TYR A 23 2.31 11.10 20.92
N HIS A 24 2.94 10.89 19.77
CA HIS A 24 3.53 11.98 19.00
C HIS A 24 2.49 12.53 18.04
N TYR A 25 1.91 13.68 18.40
CA TYR A 25 1.14 14.48 17.46
C TYR A 25 2.12 15.31 16.63
N GLU A 26 2.57 14.74 15.52
CA GLU A 26 3.41 15.44 14.55
C GLU A 26 2.58 16.60 13.93
N ASN A 27 3.02 17.84 14.15
CA ASN A 27 2.35 19.01 13.57
C ASN A 27 2.61 19.13 12.06
N SER A 28 3.60 18.40 11.55
CA SER A 28 4.11 18.46 10.18
C SER A 28 3.64 17.26 9.33
N ILE A 29 2.37 16.88 9.49
CA ILE A 29 1.77 15.82 8.68
C ILE A 29 1.10 16.45 7.46
N PRO A 30 1.37 15.95 6.24
CA PRO A 30 0.59 16.26 5.05
C PRO A 30 -0.90 16.10 5.35
N LYS A 31 -1.70 17.12 5.07
CA LYS A 31 -3.16 17.07 5.24
C LYS A 31 -3.83 17.21 3.89
N GLN A 32 -4.88 16.41 3.70
CA GLN A 32 -5.79 16.60 2.58
C GLN A 32 -6.54 17.92 2.77
N GLU A 33 -6.49 18.80 1.77
CA GLU A 33 -7.20 20.08 1.80
C GLU A 33 -8.72 19.82 1.86
N ARG A 34 -9.41 20.56 2.74
CA ARG A 34 -10.87 20.42 2.89
C ARG A 34 -11.57 21.16 1.74
N GLY A 35 -11.99 20.41 0.71
CA GLY A 35 -12.88 20.88 -0.35
C GLY A 35 -13.85 19.79 -0.79
N ASP A 36 -15.08 20.17 -1.15
CA ASP A 36 -16.19 19.23 -1.43
C ASP A 36 -15.90 18.25 -2.57
N PHE A 37 -14.99 18.60 -3.48
CA PHE A 37 -14.57 17.75 -4.59
C PHE A 37 -13.51 16.69 -4.22
N PHE A 38 -12.77 16.91 -3.13
CA PHE A 38 -11.57 16.14 -2.79
C PHE A 38 -11.74 15.23 -1.56
N ARG A 39 -12.81 15.39 -0.76
CA ARG A 39 -12.91 14.77 0.58
C ARG A 39 -13.03 13.25 0.65
N ALA A 40 -13.47 12.57 -0.39
CA ALA A 40 -13.87 11.15 -0.26
C ALA A 40 -13.10 10.17 -1.16
N GLN A 41 -12.32 10.67 -2.13
CA GLN A 41 -11.77 9.81 -3.19
C GLN A 41 -10.28 9.52 -3.07
N HIS A 42 -9.58 10.19 -2.14
CA HIS A 42 -8.13 10.17 -2.11
C HIS A 42 -7.50 9.73 -0.79
N ASP A 43 -8.29 9.55 0.27
CA ASP A 43 -7.80 9.22 1.61
C ASP A 43 -6.94 7.95 1.62
N GLY A 44 -7.36 6.93 0.86
CA GLY A 44 -6.59 5.70 0.69
C GLY A 44 -5.26 5.92 -0.04
N ILE A 45 -5.25 6.72 -1.10
CA ILE A 45 -4.04 7.05 -1.87
C ILE A 45 -3.08 7.87 -1.01
N PHE A 46 -3.63 8.81 -0.25
CA PHE A 46 -2.91 9.66 0.67
C PHE A 46 -2.24 8.83 1.78
N LEU A 47 -2.99 7.92 2.38
CA LEU A 47 -2.47 7.00 3.41
C LEU A 47 -1.38 6.09 2.85
N MET A 48 -1.60 5.49 1.67
CA MET A 48 -0.59 4.64 1.03
C MET A 48 0.72 5.42 0.78
N LYS A 49 0.64 6.64 0.25
CA LYS A 49 1.84 7.45 -0.01
C LYS A 49 2.51 7.91 1.28
N TYR A 50 1.72 8.28 2.29
CA TYR A 50 2.24 8.65 3.60
C TYR A 50 3.08 7.51 4.18
N LEU A 51 2.55 6.29 4.20
CA LEU A 51 3.24 5.12 4.73
C LEU A 51 4.46 4.72 3.90
N GLU A 52 4.40 4.88 2.57
CA GLU A 52 5.54 4.63 1.68
C GLU A 52 6.74 5.53 1.98
N LEU A 53 6.48 6.81 2.24
CA LEU A 53 7.51 7.84 2.47
C LEU A 53 7.82 8.05 3.95
N TRP A 54 7.12 7.35 4.84
CA TRP A 54 7.18 7.58 6.28
C TRP A 54 8.60 7.40 6.78
N ASP A 55 9.06 8.44 7.47
CA ASP A 55 10.37 8.50 8.11
C ASP A 55 10.21 9.34 9.38
N PRO A 56 10.47 8.78 10.57
CA PRO A 56 10.30 9.50 11.83
C PRO A 56 11.30 10.65 12.01
N CYS A 57 12.39 10.70 11.22
CA CYS A 57 13.42 11.73 11.33
C CYS A 57 13.22 12.89 10.35
N ASP A 58 12.18 12.85 9.52
CA ASP A 58 12.10 13.68 8.32
C ASP A 58 10.78 14.45 8.21
N ASN A 59 10.83 15.65 7.63
CA ASN A 59 9.63 16.47 7.50
C ASN A 59 8.76 15.97 6.34
N MET A 60 7.70 15.24 6.68
CA MET A 60 6.77 14.65 5.73
C MET A 60 6.08 15.67 4.79
N LEU A 61 5.91 16.94 5.21
CA LEU A 61 5.36 18.01 4.35
C LEU A 61 6.25 18.38 3.17
N VAL A 62 7.57 18.17 3.28
CA VAL A 62 8.50 18.42 2.17
C VAL A 62 8.41 17.31 1.14
N LYS A 63 8.04 16.10 1.56
CA LYS A 63 8.01 14.91 0.70
C LYS A 63 6.78 14.86 -0.19
N PHE A 64 5.60 15.22 0.32
CA PHE A 64 4.40 15.32 -0.51
C PHE A 64 3.31 16.16 0.15
N THR A 65 2.40 16.68 -0.68
CA THR A 65 1.20 17.39 -0.23
C THR A 65 -0.02 16.91 -1.02
N SER A 66 -1.22 17.34 -0.60
CA SER A 66 -2.47 17.11 -1.33
C SER A 66 -2.42 17.54 -2.81
N ARG A 67 -1.57 18.51 -3.15
CA ARG A 67 -1.41 18.99 -4.53
C ARG A 67 -0.84 17.93 -5.47
N ASN A 68 -0.10 16.96 -4.94
CA ASN A 68 0.54 15.90 -5.72
C ASN A 68 -0.36 14.67 -5.93
N ILE A 69 -1.58 14.66 -5.38
CA ILE A 69 -2.38 13.44 -5.21
C ILE A 69 -2.84 12.83 -6.55
N LEU A 70 -3.11 13.65 -7.55
CA LEU A 70 -3.51 13.18 -8.88
C LEU A 70 -2.35 12.50 -9.61
N ASP A 71 -1.16 13.07 -9.51
CA ASP A 71 0.06 12.49 -10.09
C ASP A 71 0.40 11.17 -9.39
N ILE A 72 0.32 11.13 -8.06
CA ILE A 72 0.52 9.91 -7.27
C ILE A 72 -0.48 8.82 -7.68
N ARG A 73 -1.76 9.17 -7.86
CA ARG A 73 -2.78 8.23 -8.33
C ARG A 73 -2.43 7.65 -9.69
N LEU A 74 -1.98 8.49 -10.62
CA LEU A 74 -1.58 8.05 -11.95
C LEU A 74 -0.39 7.09 -11.87
N LEU A 75 0.63 7.42 -11.07
CA LEU A 75 1.80 6.57 -10.88
C LEU A 75 1.41 5.19 -10.33
N TYR A 76 0.56 5.13 -9.30
CA TYR A 76 0.08 3.84 -8.79
C TYR A 76 -0.68 3.01 -9.83
N VAL A 77 -1.48 3.65 -10.69
CA VAL A 77 -2.16 2.93 -11.78
C VAL A 77 -1.16 2.41 -12.80
N VAL A 78 -0.18 3.24 -13.19
CA VAL A 78 0.88 2.84 -14.14
C VAL A 78 1.69 1.67 -13.57
N ASP A 79 2.14 1.77 -12.32
CA ASP A 79 2.90 0.72 -11.65
C ASP A 79 2.09 -0.58 -11.54
N MET A 80 0.80 -0.47 -11.24
CA MET A 80 -0.09 -1.62 -11.20
C MET A 80 -0.19 -2.26 -12.59
N VAL A 81 -0.53 -1.50 -13.62
CA VAL A 81 -0.70 -2.02 -15.00
C VAL A 81 0.59 -2.65 -15.53
N LEU A 82 1.75 -2.05 -15.24
CA LEU A 82 3.06 -2.51 -15.72
C LEU A 82 3.73 -3.53 -14.79
N SER A 83 3.10 -3.87 -13.67
CA SER A 83 3.63 -4.85 -12.72
C SER A 83 3.88 -6.19 -13.40
N LYS A 84 5.03 -6.81 -13.08
CA LYS A 84 5.34 -8.17 -13.53
C LYS A 84 4.25 -9.20 -13.18
N HIS A 85 3.53 -8.97 -12.09
CA HIS A 85 2.42 -9.81 -11.63
C HIS A 85 1.17 -9.71 -12.52
N ASN A 86 1.07 -8.65 -13.32
CA ASN A 86 0.01 -8.45 -14.31
C ASN A 86 0.45 -8.87 -15.72
N GLN A 87 1.66 -9.45 -15.86
CA GLN A 87 2.04 -10.09 -17.11
C GLN A 87 1.21 -11.35 -17.31
N LEU A 88 0.67 -11.50 -18.53
CA LEU A 88 -0.19 -12.63 -18.94
C LEU A 88 0.47 -14.02 -18.78
N THR A 89 1.78 -14.08 -18.51
CA THR A 89 2.52 -15.32 -18.25
C THR A 89 1.98 -16.06 -17.03
N ASP A 90 1.71 -15.36 -15.92
CA ASP A 90 1.21 -16.00 -14.69
C ASP A 90 -0.28 -16.35 -14.83
N VAL A 91 -1.05 -15.52 -15.54
CA VAL A 91 -2.48 -15.75 -15.82
C VAL A 91 -2.69 -17.02 -16.66
N LYS A 92 -1.81 -17.32 -17.61
CA LYS A 92 -1.90 -18.55 -18.40
C LYS A 92 -1.74 -19.81 -17.54
N SER A 93 -0.77 -19.81 -16.62
CA SER A 93 -0.56 -20.94 -15.70
C SER A 93 -1.77 -21.17 -14.79
N LEU A 94 -2.38 -20.08 -14.28
CA LEU A 94 -3.59 -20.16 -13.46
C LEU A 94 -4.82 -20.67 -14.24
N ILE A 95 -4.95 -20.30 -15.52
CA ILE A 95 -6.02 -20.80 -16.41
C ILE A 95 -5.79 -22.29 -16.73
N GLU A 96 -4.55 -22.70 -16.98
CA GLU A 96 -4.19 -24.10 -17.22
C GLU A 96 -4.45 -24.97 -16.00
N ASP A 97 -4.09 -24.51 -14.80
CA ASP A 97 -4.38 -25.19 -13.54
C ASP A 97 -5.89 -25.30 -13.28
N TYR A 98 -6.65 -24.22 -13.49
CA TYR A 98 -8.11 -24.22 -13.37
C TYR A 98 -8.76 -25.25 -14.30
N ASN A 99 -8.37 -25.27 -15.57
CA ASN A 99 -8.87 -26.23 -16.55
C ASN A 99 -8.47 -27.66 -16.20
N THR A 100 -7.26 -27.89 -15.71
CA THR A 100 -6.78 -29.22 -15.31
C THR A 100 -7.57 -29.77 -14.12
N ILE A 101 -7.87 -28.93 -13.12
CA ILE A 101 -8.69 -29.31 -11.97
C ILE A 101 -10.12 -29.62 -12.41
N HIS A 102 -10.75 -28.76 -13.21
CA HIS A 102 -12.13 -28.98 -13.67
C HIS A 102 -12.28 -30.20 -14.58
N VAL A 103 -11.30 -30.46 -15.46
CA VAL A 103 -11.28 -31.67 -16.30
C VAL A 103 -11.10 -32.93 -15.45
N LYS A 104 -10.23 -32.91 -14.42
CA LYS A 104 -10.10 -34.04 -13.49
C LYS A 104 -11.39 -34.29 -12.71
N THR A 105 -12.03 -33.25 -12.19
CA THR A 105 -13.30 -33.40 -11.47
C THR A 105 -14.35 -34.03 -12.39
N LEU A 106 -14.48 -33.58 -13.65
CA LEU A 106 -15.45 -34.16 -14.57
C LEU A 106 -15.19 -35.64 -14.88
N ILE A 107 -13.93 -36.07 -14.98
CA ILE A 107 -13.58 -37.48 -15.23
C ILE A 107 -13.87 -38.38 -14.01
N GLU A 108 -13.80 -37.86 -12.78
CA GLU A 108 -14.14 -38.64 -11.57
C GLU A 108 -15.65 -38.84 -11.37
N TYR A 109 -16.50 -38.08 -12.07
CA TYR A 109 -17.96 -38.18 -12.00
C TYR A 109 -18.59 -39.01 -13.15
N TYR A 110 -17.80 -39.58 -14.07
CA TYR A 110 -18.24 -40.49 -15.13
C TYR A 110 -17.52 -41.84 -15.04
#